data_AF-A0A1J1GKU6-F1
#
_entry.id   AF-A0A1J1GKU6-F1
#
_cell.length_a   1.000
_cell.length_b   1.000
_cell.length_c   1.000
_cell.angle_alpha   90.00
_cell.angle_beta   90.00
_cell.angle_gamma   90.00
#
_symmetry.space_group_name_H-M   'P 1'
#
loop_
_entity.id
_entity.type
_entity.pdbx_description
1 polymer ?
#
loop_
_entity_poly.entity_id
_entity_poly.type
_entity_poly.pdbx_seq_one_letter_code
_entity_poly.pdbx_strand_id
1 'polypeptide(L)'
;MALLYNAGCSESEEDFTKCKVNTCLIRGGKFHTLHCVPAFEKVDVVDSSDDNSKDILKNIFKYKPSYTSKVKKSEVKSKVTILSKSKDDGILFLYDFYLPIKHYSGALSTTYHSKTFLCRIKTVNQKITLCEVVDPYHIGRTLSFHSFDISNKKREKSKIGLNNIQNPRHFDLRYKYKDTHISRDKCHYVTIENTSEQICRYSICTKDDNDHFSCADAKFNGKLFHLQDHSPLSEEHTKYIYIPKSCINDNFLNECTPYFCEIKSSDDMYQCEGLEMSAVKKIKSHSEGELMRLEKSVATPYKEYSLPSTYIAASFLPFLVLFFFVGCYLYAIFRRNRRKKTITKSKEP
;
A
#
# COMPACT_ATOMS: atom_id res chain seq x y z
N MET A 1 -5.86 5.76 -8.73
CA MET A 1 -6.10 5.38 -7.33
C MET A 1 -6.81 6.49 -6.57
N ALA A 2 -7.41 6.15 -5.44
CA ALA A 2 -7.91 7.09 -4.44
C ALA A 2 -7.47 6.62 -3.05
N LEU A 3 -7.16 7.56 -2.15
CA LEU A 3 -7.01 7.28 -0.73
C LEU A 3 -8.32 7.65 -0.02
N LEU A 4 -8.82 6.76 0.82
CA LEU A 4 -9.89 7.02 1.76
C LEU A 4 -9.27 7.17 3.16
N TYR A 5 -9.48 8.32 3.79
CA TYR A 5 -9.04 8.57 5.17
C TYR A 5 -10.25 8.60 6.10
N ASN A 6 -10.30 7.71 7.09
CA ASN A 6 -11.33 7.68 8.12
C ASN A 6 -10.90 8.51 9.33
N ALA A 7 -11.46 9.70 9.47
CA ALA A 7 -11.23 10.57 10.62
C ALA A 7 -11.84 10.00 11.91
N GLY A 8 -12.88 9.17 11.80
CA GLY A 8 -13.54 8.49 12.90
C GLY A 8 -15.00 8.16 12.58
N CYS A 9 -15.53 7.16 13.27
CA CYS A 9 -16.93 6.75 13.16
C CYS A 9 -17.74 7.27 14.35
N SER A 10 -18.94 7.79 14.12
CA SER A 10 -19.94 7.92 15.19
C SER A 10 -20.46 6.53 15.60
N GLU A 11 -21.11 6.42 16.77
CA GLU A 11 -21.50 5.24 17.58
C GLU A 11 -22.03 3.95 16.89
N SER A 12 -22.15 3.90 15.57
CA SER A 12 -22.45 2.71 14.78
C SER A 12 -21.16 1.98 14.39
N GLU A 13 -20.71 1.03 15.23
CA GLU A 13 -19.53 0.20 14.96
C GLU A 13 -19.66 -0.71 13.72
N GLU A 14 -20.87 -0.85 13.16
CA GLU A 14 -21.15 -1.84 12.11
C GLU A 14 -21.21 -1.30 10.68
N ASP A 15 -21.37 0.01 10.49
CA ASP A 15 -21.57 0.64 9.17
C ASP A 15 -20.49 1.70 8.89
N PHE A 16 -19.54 1.36 8.02
CA PHE A 16 -18.42 2.23 7.66
C PHE A 16 -18.84 3.45 6.84
N THR A 17 -20.03 3.44 6.22
CA THR A 17 -20.51 4.57 5.42
C THR A 17 -20.98 5.74 6.28
N LYS A 18 -21.23 5.50 7.57
CA LYS A 18 -21.53 6.53 8.57
C LYS A 18 -20.28 7.17 9.19
N CYS A 19 -19.09 6.70 8.83
CA CYS A 19 -17.85 7.28 9.33
C CYS A 19 -17.53 8.58 8.59
N LYS A 20 -16.79 9.48 9.27
CA LYS A 20 -16.25 10.71 8.67
C LYS A 20 -15.06 10.34 7.80
N VAL A 21 -15.33 9.96 6.55
CA VAL A 21 -14.32 9.55 5.58
C VAL A 21 -14.07 10.68 4.61
N ASN A 22 -12.81 10.91 4.25
CA ASN A 22 -12.40 11.84 3.20
C ASN A 22 -11.81 11.06 2.02
N THR A 23 -12.22 11.40 0.80
CA THR A 23 -11.66 10.84 -0.44
C THR A 23 -10.61 11.79 -1.00
N CYS A 24 -9.39 11.29 -1.16
CA CYS A 24 -8.27 12.02 -1.74
C CYS A 24 -7.91 11.38 -3.09
N LEU A 25 -8.16 12.09 -4.19
CA LEU A 25 -7.84 11.57 -5.52
C LEU A 25 -6.34 11.62 -5.77
N ILE A 26 -5.73 10.46 -6.05
CA ILE A 26 -4.33 10.38 -6.42
C ILE A 26 -4.22 10.62 -7.93
N ARG A 27 -4.16 11.90 -8.30
CA ARG A 27 -4.06 12.41 -9.68
C ARG A 27 -3.03 13.54 -9.76
N GLY A 28 -2.60 13.92 -10.96
CA GLY A 28 -1.80 15.12 -11.19
C GLY A 28 -0.28 14.98 -11.00
N GLY A 29 0.42 16.07 -11.35
CA GLY A 29 1.89 16.19 -11.38
C GLY A 29 2.57 16.17 -10.01
N LYS A 30 3.90 16.31 -9.99
CA LYS A 30 4.72 16.22 -8.77
C LYS A 30 4.61 17.43 -7.84
N PHE A 31 4.02 18.53 -8.28
CA PHE A 31 4.16 19.84 -7.61
C PHE A 31 2.96 20.28 -6.77
N HIS A 32 1.76 19.76 -7.06
CA HIS A 32 0.55 20.18 -6.37
C HIS A 32 0.30 19.35 -5.11
N THR A 33 -0.10 20.05 -4.05
CA THR A 33 -0.69 19.41 -2.88
C THR A 33 -2.05 18.85 -3.28
N LEU A 34 -2.37 17.62 -2.86
CA LEU A 34 -3.65 17.00 -3.18
C LEU A 34 -4.62 17.25 -2.04
N HIS A 35 -5.80 17.77 -2.36
CA HIS A 35 -6.84 18.03 -1.40
C HIS A 35 -7.84 16.88 -1.37
N CYS A 36 -8.24 16.50 -0.17
CA CYS A 36 -9.29 15.52 0.05
C CYS A 36 -10.64 16.22 0.13
N VAL A 37 -11.68 15.56 -0.37
CA VAL A 37 -13.06 16.02 -0.21
C VAL A 37 -13.84 15.03 0.66
N PRO A 38 -14.88 15.48 1.39
CA PRO A 38 -15.73 14.57 2.15
C PRO A 38 -16.24 13.41 1.29
N ALA A 39 -16.06 12.20 1.78
CA ALA A 39 -16.66 10.98 1.26
C ALA A 39 -17.96 10.71 2.03
N PHE A 40 -18.88 9.99 1.40
CA PHE A 40 -20.08 9.44 2.03
C PHE A 40 -21.12 10.41 2.61
N GLU A 41 -20.93 11.74 2.57
CA GLU A 41 -21.95 12.70 3.03
C GLU A 41 -23.33 12.51 2.37
N LYS A 42 -23.33 12.12 1.09
CA LYS A 42 -24.53 11.75 0.31
C LYS A 42 -24.19 10.57 -0.58
N VAL A 43 -24.15 9.37 0.01
CA VAL A 43 -23.87 8.13 -0.71
C VAL A 43 -25.06 7.18 -0.69
N ASP A 44 -25.35 6.59 -1.85
CA ASP A 44 -26.30 5.49 -1.94
C ASP A 44 -25.55 4.18 -1.70
N VAL A 45 -26.01 3.38 -0.73
CA VAL A 45 -25.40 2.09 -0.39
C VAL A 45 -26.27 0.97 -0.96
N VAL A 46 -25.65 0.06 -1.70
CA VAL A 46 -26.34 -1.08 -2.32
C VAL A 46 -25.54 -2.34 -2.05
N ASP A 47 -26.21 -3.40 -1.60
CA ASP A 47 -25.62 -4.72 -1.49
C ASP A 47 -25.62 -5.42 -2.85
N SER A 48 -24.52 -6.08 -3.18
CA SER A 48 -24.44 -6.92 -4.37
C SER A 48 -25.44 -8.07 -4.26
N SER A 49 -26.32 -8.22 -5.25
CA SER A 49 -27.29 -9.31 -5.32
C SER A 49 -26.68 -10.65 -5.78
N ASP A 50 -25.40 -10.68 -6.15
CA ASP A 50 -24.72 -11.90 -6.62
C ASP A 50 -24.15 -12.70 -5.46
N ASP A 51 -24.62 -13.93 -5.30
CA ASP A 51 -24.14 -14.92 -4.32
C ASP A 51 -22.80 -15.57 -4.75
N ASN A 52 -21.80 -14.73 -5.05
CA ASN A 52 -20.46 -15.15 -5.51
C ASN A 52 -19.43 -15.11 -4.37
N SER A 53 -19.85 -15.40 -3.15
CA SER A 53 -19.02 -15.33 -1.93
C SER A 53 -17.67 -16.09 -2.06
N LYS A 54 -17.68 -17.26 -2.69
CA LYS A 54 -16.47 -18.08 -2.90
C LYS A 54 -15.42 -17.44 -3.82
N ASP A 55 -15.85 -16.72 -4.85
CA ASP A 55 -14.94 -16.05 -5.78
C ASP A 55 -14.34 -14.81 -5.14
N ILE A 56 -15.14 -14.08 -4.36
CA ILE A 56 -14.69 -12.89 -3.64
C ILE A 56 -13.61 -13.24 -2.62
N LEU A 57 -13.74 -14.37 -1.92
CA LEU A 57 -12.70 -14.91 -1.03
C LEU A 57 -11.38 -15.23 -1.74
N LYS A 58 -11.38 -15.32 -3.08
CA LYS A 58 -10.18 -15.51 -3.92
C LYS A 58 -9.73 -14.21 -4.61
N ASN A 59 -10.27 -13.06 -4.20
CA ASN A 59 -10.16 -11.77 -4.86
C ASN A 59 -10.56 -11.80 -6.33
N ILE A 60 -11.69 -12.44 -6.62
CA ILE A 60 -12.31 -12.50 -7.94
C ILE A 60 -13.74 -11.96 -7.84
N PHE A 61 -14.14 -11.09 -8.76
CA PHE A 61 -15.52 -10.62 -8.83
C PHE A 61 -15.91 -10.28 -10.26
N LYS A 62 -17.21 -10.36 -10.58
CA LYS A 62 -17.74 -9.90 -11.86
C LYS A 62 -18.03 -8.41 -11.77
N TYR A 63 -17.36 -7.60 -12.58
CA TYR A 63 -17.61 -6.16 -12.59
C TYR A 63 -18.89 -5.86 -13.36
N LYS A 64 -19.96 -5.56 -12.62
CA LYS A 64 -21.23 -5.11 -13.20
C LYS A 64 -21.27 -3.58 -13.25
N PRO A 65 -21.82 -2.99 -14.32
CA PRO A 65 -21.99 -1.56 -14.38
C PRO A 65 -23.01 -1.17 -13.30
N SER A 66 -22.61 -0.23 -12.46
CA SER A 66 -23.47 0.36 -11.43
C SER A 66 -24.39 1.45 -12.00
N TYR A 67 -24.12 1.90 -13.23
CA TYR A 67 -24.83 2.98 -13.92
C TYR A 67 -26.10 2.48 -14.61
N THR A 68 -27.19 2.35 -13.88
CA THR A 68 -28.53 2.34 -14.49
C THR A 68 -28.85 3.78 -14.91
N SER A 69 -28.73 4.04 -16.21
CA SER A 69 -29.08 5.30 -16.85
C SER A 69 -30.56 5.62 -16.67
N LYS A 70 -30.93 6.33 -15.59
CA LYS A 70 -32.23 7.03 -15.43
C LYS A 70 -32.31 7.94 -14.19
N VAL A 71 -31.17 8.37 -13.63
CA VAL A 71 -31.18 9.34 -12.52
C VAL A 71 -31.25 10.75 -13.10
N LYS A 72 -32.23 11.54 -12.65
CA LYS A 72 -32.33 12.97 -13.00
C LYS A 72 -30.98 13.65 -12.67
N LYS A 73 -30.41 14.37 -13.65
CA LYS A 73 -29.08 15.02 -13.57
C LYS A 73 -28.85 15.90 -12.33
N SER A 74 -29.91 16.29 -11.60
CA SER A 74 -29.83 17.14 -10.41
C SER A 74 -29.58 16.42 -9.08
N GLU A 75 -29.56 15.08 -9.03
CA GLU A 75 -29.42 14.32 -7.77
C GLU A 75 -28.41 13.16 -7.86
N VAL A 76 -27.42 13.23 -8.75
CA VAL A 76 -26.45 12.14 -8.86
C VAL A 76 -25.50 12.15 -7.66
N LYS A 77 -25.73 11.20 -6.74
CA LYS A 77 -24.93 10.95 -5.55
C LYS A 77 -23.82 9.94 -5.85
N SER A 78 -22.76 9.97 -5.03
CA SER A 78 -21.80 8.87 -5.03
C SER A 78 -22.48 7.58 -4.61
N LYS A 79 -21.97 6.43 -5.04
CA LYS A 79 -22.56 5.13 -4.72
C LYS A 79 -21.52 4.16 -4.20
N VAL A 80 -21.88 3.42 -3.16
CA VAL A 80 -21.10 2.31 -2.61
C VAL A 80 -21.84 1.02 -2.88
N THR A 81 -21.21 0.12 -3.63
CA THR A 81 -21.74 -1.24 -3.84
C THR A 81 -20.92 -2.21 -3.00
N ILE A 82 -21.53 -2.77 -1.95
CA ILE A 82 -20.87 -3.75 -1.08
C ILE A 82 -20.79 -5.08 -1.83
N LEU A 83 -19.58 -5.56 -2.06
CA LEU A 83 -19.33 -6.85 -2.70
C LEU A 83 -19.27 -7.98 -1.68
N SER A 84 -18.61 -7.73 -0.54
CA SER A 84 -18.62 -8.65 0.59
C SER A 84 -18.44 -7.91 1.91
N LYS A 85 -19.01 -8.48 2.98
CA LYS A 85 -18.85 -8.04 4.36
C LYS A 85 -18.57 -9.26 5.22
N SER A 86 -17.35 -9.39 5.71
CA SER A 86 -16.91 -10.47 6.59
C SER A 86 -16.19 -9.89 7.82
N LYS A 87 -16.38 -10.51 8.98
CA LYS A 87 -15.61 -10.15 10.19
C LYS A 87 -14.13 -10.52 10.05
N ASP A 88 -13.82 -11.57 9.29
CA ASP A 88 -12.46 -12.09 9.15
C ASP A 88 -11.69 -11.47 7.97
N ASP A 89 -12.39 -11.23 6.85
CA ASP A 89 -11.78 -10.77 5.59
C ASP A 89 -12.07 -9.29 5.27
N GLY A 90 -12.77 -8.61 6.19
CA GLY A 90 -13.15 -7.20 6.05
C GLY A 90 -14.29 -6.96 5.07
N ILE A 91 -14.37 -5.72 4.59
CA ILE A 91 -15.42 -5.24 3.69
C ILE A 91 -14.79 -4.87 2.35
N LEU A 92 -15.23 -5.52 1.27
CA LEU A 92 -14.86 -5.21 -0.10
C LEU A 92 -16.02 -4.48 -0.78
N PHE A 93 -15.73 -3.35 -1.42
CA PHE A 93 -16.77 -2.55 -2.06
C PHE A 93 -16.27 -1.80 -3.29
N LEU A 94 -17.20 -1.53 -4.20
CA LEU A 94 -17.00 -0.56 -5.29
C LEU A 94 -17.49 0.81 -4.83
N TYR A 95 -16.71 1.84 -5.14
CA TYR A 95 -17.06 3.22 -4.88
C TYR A 95 -17.13 4.00 -6.19
N ASP A 96 -18.34 4.26 -6.65
CA ASP A 96 -18.61 5.15 -7.77
C ASP A 96 -18.58 6.59 -7.26
N PHE A 97 -17.46 7.26 -7.52
CA PHE A 97 -17.21 8.59 -6.99
C PHE A 97 -17.70 9.66 -7.96
N TYR A 98 -18.63 10.50 -7.51
CA TYR A 98 -19.11 11.67 -8.23
C TYR A 98 -18.55 12.94 -7.61
N LEU A 99 -17.85 13.73 -8.42
CA LEU A 99 -17.28 15.00 -7.97
C LEU A 99 -18.32 16.12 -8.15
N PRO A 100 -18.68 16.86 -7.10
CA PRO A 100 -19.51 18.05 -7.24
C PRO A 100 -18.67 19.19 -7.83
N ILE A 101 -19.11 19.74 -8.96
CA ILE A 101 -18.52 20.95 -9.56
C ILE A 101 -19.37 22.14 -9.10
N LYS A 102 -18.79 23.01 -8.27
CA LYS A 102 -19.38 24.31 -7.92
C LYS A 102 -19.04 25.30 -9.03
N HIS A 103 -20.04 25.78 -9.77
CA HIS A 103 -19.85 26.88 -10.72
C HIS A 103 -19.90 28.20 -9.95
N TYR A 104 -18.88 29.04 -10.15
CA TYR A 104 -18.74 30.34 -9.46
C TYR A 104 -19.83 31.37 -9.83
N SER A 105 -20.68 31.09 -10.82
CA SER A 105 -21.61 32.06 -11.41
C SER A 105 -23.10 31.78 -11.14
N GLY A 106 -23.44 31.17 -10.00
CA GLY A 106 -24.85 30.91 -9.62
C GLY A 106 -25.56 29.85 -10.48
N ALA A 107 -24.82 29.12 -11.33
CA ALA A 107 -25.35 28.02 -12.12
C ALA A 107 -25.42 26.72 -11.31
N LEU A 108 -26.44 25.89 -11.60
CA LEU A 108 -26.71 24.58 -11.00
C LEU A 108 -25.42 23.77 -10.78
N SER A 109 -25.20 23.23 -9.57
CA SER A 109 -24.09 22.32 -9.31
C SER A 109 -24.21 21.08 -10.20
N THR A 110 -23.26 20.88 -11.10
CA THR A 110 -23.20 19.66 -11.92
C THR A 110 -22.34 18.62 -11.23
N THR A 111 -22.83 17.40 -11.07
CA THR A 111 -22.05 16.26 -10.60
C THR A 111 -21.60 15.41 -11.79
N TYR A 112 -20.30 15.11 -11.86
CA TYR A 112 -19.73 14.27 -12.91
C TYR A 112 -19.19 12.98 -12.29
N HIS A 113 -19.47 11.83 -12.91
CA HIS A 113 -18.86 10.55 -12.53
C HIS A 113 -17.36 10.67 -12.74
N SER A 114 -16.59 10.73 -11.66
CA SER A 114 -15.15 10.87 -11.79
C SER A 114 -14.55 9.53 -12.22
N LYS A 115 -14.69 8.50 -11.37
CA LYS A 115 -14.16 7.14 -11.57
C LYS A 115 -14.86 6.17 -10.62
N THR A 116 -14.79 4.88 -10.94
CA THR A 116 -15.13 3.79 -10.03
C THR A 116 -13.85 3.24 -9.40
N PHE A 117 -13.86 3.07 -8.08
CA PHE A 117 -12.73 2.52 -7.33
C PHE A 117 -13.12 1.21 -6.65
N LEU A 118 -12.21 0.23 -6.64
CA LEU A 118 -12.34 -0.96 -5.81
C LEU A 118 -11.54 -0.75 -4.53
N CYS A 119 -12.23 -0.91 -3.40
CA CYS A 119 -11.70 -0.63 -2.07
C CYS A 119 -11.88 -1.85 -1.17
N ARG A 120 -10.94 -2.04 -0.24
CA ARG A 120 -11.07 -2.98 0.87
C ARG A 120 -10.74 -2.28 2.18
N ILE A 121 -11.57 -2.47 3.20
CA ILE A 121 -11.29 -2.08 4.58
C ILE A 121 -11.23 -3.34 5.43
N LYS A 122 -10.19 -3.49 6.26
CA LYS A 122 -10.07 -4.63 7.17
C LYS A 122 -11.09 -4.55 8.31
N THR A 123 -11.22 -3.37 8.91
CA THR A 123 -12.19 -3.06 9.96
C THR A 123 -12.85 -1.72 9.69
N VAL A 124 -14.02 -1.48 10.31
CA VAL A 124 -14.73 -0.19 10.19
C VAL A 124 -13.87 0.98 10.66
N ASN A 125 -12.98 0.75 11.63
CA ASN A 125 -12.08 1.76 12.20
C ASN A 125 -10.77 1.93 11.42
N GLN A 126 -10.59 1.25 10.28
CA GLN A 126 -9.40 1.38 9.45
C GLN A 126 -9.18 2.85 9.04
N LYS A 127 -8.03 3.42 9.42
CA LYS A 127 -7.73 4.84 9.19
C LYS A 127 -7.46 5.16 7.72
N ILE A 128 -6.73 4.31 7.01
CA ILE A 128 -6.41 4.51 5.59
C ILE A 128 -6.80 3.29 4.76
N THR A 129 -7.45 3.58 3.64
CA THR A 129 -7.62 2.62 2.55
C THR A 129 -7.13 3.19 1.23
N LEU A 130 -6.29 2.44 0.52
CA LEU A 130 -5.85 2.76 -0.83
C LEU A 130 -6.65 1.95 -1.85
N CYS A 131 -7.50 2.64 -2.61
CA CYS A 131 -8.35 2.04 -3.63
C CYS A 131 -7.74 2.15 -5.03
N GLU A 132 -7.92 1.09 -5.82
CA GLU A 132 -7.47 1.06 -7.21
C GLU A 132 -8.62 1.41 -8.15
N VAL A 133 -8.30 2.07 -9.27
CA VAL A 133 -9.31 2.41 -10.28
C VAL A 133 -9.74 1.13 -11.01
N VAL A 134 -11.04 0.95 -11.19
CA VAL A 134 -11.58 -0.08 -12.09
C VAL A 134 -11.79 0.55 -13.45
N ASP A 135 -11.17 -0.03 -14.48
CA ASP A 135 -11.32 0.45 -15.85
C ASP A 135 -12.76 0.17 -16.36
N PRO A 136 -13.49 1.18 -16.88
CA PRO A 136 -14.80 0.97 -17.47
C PRO A 136 -14.82 -0.04 -18.63
N TYR A 137 -13.71 -0.26 -19.34
CA TYR A 137 -13.62 -1.30 -20.39
C TYR A 137 -13.74 -2.73 -19.86
N HIS A 138 -13.65 -2.91 -18.54
CA HIS A 138 -13.84 -4.20 -17.88
C HIS A 138 -15.29 -4.51 -17.50
N ILE A 139 -16.24 -3.63 -17.81
CA ILE A 139 -17.67 -3.87 -17.55
C ILE A 139 -18.10 -5.22 -18.14
N GLY A 140 -18.82 -6.00 -17.34
CA GLY A 140 -19.32 -7.34 -17.68
C GLY A 140 -18.29 -8.47 -17.50
N ARG A 141 -17.00 -8.15 -17.31
CA ARG A 141 -15.92 -9.13 -17.19
C ARG A 141 -15.71 -9.56 -15.75
N THR A 142 -15.19 -10.78 -15.59
CA THR A 142 -14.64 -11.25 -14.32
C THR A 142 -13.24 -10.70 -14.12
N LEU A 143 -13.02 -10.03 -13.00
CA LEU A 143 -11.78 -9.38 -12.63
C LEU A 143 -11.13 -10.12 -11.45
N SER A 144 -9.82 -10.06 -11.41
CA SER A 144 -9.03 -10.46 -10.26
C SER A 144 -8.16 -9.30 -9.79
N PHE A 145 -7.89 -9.24 -8.49
CA PHE A 145 -7.11 -8.17 -7.89
C PHE A 145 -6.23 -8.70 -6.75
N HIS A 146 -5.24 -7.92 -6.34
CA HIS A 146 -4.48 -8.18 -5.13
C HIS A 146 -4.93 -7.25 -4.01
N SER A 147 -4.99 -7.78 -2.80
CA SER A 147 -5.30 -7.01 -1.59
C SER A 147 -4.15 -7.11 -0.60
N PHE A 148 -3.90 -6.04 0.12
CA PHE A 148 -2.81 -5.93 1.08
C PHE A 148 -3.32 -5.32 2.37
N ASP A 149 -2.96 -5.90 3.51
CA ASP A 149 -3.10 -5.27 4.82
C ASP A 149 -1.71 -4.96 5.35
N ILE A 150 -1.49 -3.70 5.73
CA ILE A 150 -0.21 -3.21 6.24
C ILE A 150 -0.39 -2.80 7.68
N SER A 151 0.41 -3.39 8.55
CA SER A 151 0.44 -3.06 9.97
C SER A 151 1.86 -2.86 10.49
N ASN A 152 1.95 -2.20 11.64
CA ASN A 152 3.23 -1.96 12.29
C ASN A 152 3.70 -3.22 13.03
N LYS A 153 4.97 -3.59 12.80
CA LYS A 153 5.64 -4.68 13.51
C LYS A 153 5.91 -4.25 14.95
N LYS A 154 4.95 -4.49 15.85
CA LYS A 154 5.19 -4.40 17.31
C LYS A 154 6.25 -5.45 17.71
N ARG A 155 7.07 -5.16 18.73
CA ARG A 155 8.19 -5.98 19.25
C ARG A 155 7.80 -7.38 19.79
N GLU A 156 6.60 -7.88 19.51
CA GLU A 156 6.28 -9.27 19.80
C GLU A 156 7.08 -10.19 18.89
N LYS A 157 7.65 -11.24 19.48
CA LYS A 157 8.37 -12.31 18.79
C LYS A 157 7.58 -12.68 17.54
N SER A 158 8.17 -12.40 16.39
CA SER A 158 7.60 -12.73 15.10
C SER A 158 7.28 -14.22 15.08
N LYS A 159 6.01 -14.58 15.26
CA LYS A 159 5.48 -15.75 14.60
C LYS A 159 5.56 -15.41 13.12
N ILE A 160 6.66 -15.81 12.47
CA ILE A 160 6.64 -16.08 11.03
C ILE A 160 5.77 -17.34 10.90
N GLY A 161 4.47 -17.15 11.10
CA GLY A 161 3.45 -18.08 10.66
C GLY A 161 3.04 -17.59 9.30
N LEU A 162 3.18 -18.45 8.29
CA LEU A 162 2.34 -18.40 7.10
C LEU A 162 0.88 -18.44 7.58
N ASN A 163 0.32 -17.29 7.94
CA ASN A 163 -1.08 -17.20 8.34
C ASN A 163 -1.91 -17.42 7.08
N ASN A 164 -2.58 -18.58 7.05
CA ASN A 164 -3.59 -19.06 6.11
C ASN A 164 -3.41 -18.68 4.63
N ILE A 165 -2.90 -19.65 3.86
CA ILE A 165 -2.84 -19.72 2.40
C ILE A 165 -4.27 -19.91 1.81
N GLN A 166 -5.29 -19.21 2.30
CA GLN A 166 -6.65 -19.38 1.80
C GLN A 166 -6.89 -18.55 0.53
N ASN A 167 -6.22 -17.40 0.41
CA ASN A 167 -6.27 -16.53 -0.76
C ASN A 167 -4.86 -16.13 -1.22
N PRO A 168 -4.36 -16.67 -2.35
CA PRO A 168 -3.01 -16.39 -2.85
C PRO A 168 -2.84 -14.96 -3.41
N ARG A 169 -3.92 -14.16 -3.43
CA ARG A 169 -3.90 -12.75 -3.87
C ARG A 169 -4.05 -11.77 -2.70
N HIS A 170 -4.14 -12.27 -1.47
CA HIS A 170 -4.15 -11.46 -0.26
C HIS A 170 -2.80 -11.52 0.45
N PHE A 171 -2.30 -10.39 0.94
CA PHE A 171 -1.01 -10.27 1.61
C PHE A 171 -1.12 -9.46 2.90
N ASP A 172 -0.84 -10.09 4.04
CA ASP A 172 -0.62 -9.39 5.31
C ASP A 172 0.86 -9.00 5.44
N LEU A 173 1.16 -7.71 5.33
CA LEU A 173 2.50 -7.14 5.38
C LEU A 173 2.74 -6.44 6.72
N ARG A 174 3.79 -6.84 7.43
CA ARG A 174 4.17 -6.24 8.73
C ARG A 174 5.53 -5.56 8.61
N TYR A 175 5.55 -4.24 8.66
CA TYR A 175 6.77 -3.44 8.55
C TYR A 175 7.13 -2.77 9.87
N LYS A 176 8.43 -2.58 10.13
CA LYS A 176 8.88 -1.69 11.22
C LYS A 176 8.75 -0.26 10.70
N TYR A 177 7.85 0.53 11.27
CA TYR A 177 7.66 1.91 10.86
C TYR A 177 8.87 2.73 11.31
N LYS A 178 9.39 3.56 10.41
CA LYS A 178 10.49 4.49 10.70
C LYS A 178 9.98 5.66 11.52
N ASP A 179 10.81 6.16 12.44
CA ASP A 179 10.52 7.39 13.15
C ASP A 179 10.61 8.55 12.15
N THR A 180 9.45 9.13 11.83
CA THR A 180 9.26 10.00 10.67
C THR A 180 8.72 11.33 11.13
N HIS A 181 9.26 12.41 10.60
CA HIS A 181 8.89 13.78 10.93
C HIS A 181 8.56 14.54 9.65
N ILE A 182 7.67 15.52 9.76
CA ILE A 182 7.35 16.47 8.70
C ILE A 182 7.84 17.86 9.10
N SER A 183 8.32 18.63 8.14
CA SER A 183 8.49 20.07 8.26
C SER A 183 7.88 20.78 7.07
N ARG A 184 7.43 22.02 7.30
CA ARG A 184 7.06 22.96 6.25
C ARG A 184 8.25 23.87 6.00
N ASP A 185 8.70 23.92 4.76
CA ASP A 185 9.72 24.87 4.32
C ASP A 185 9.05 26.16 3.81
N LYS A 186 9.79 26.98 3.06
CA LYS A 186 9.25 28.21 2.46
C LYS A 186 8.10 27.95 1.49
N CYS A 187 7.12 28.84 1.52
CA CYS A 187 6.03 28.87 0.57
C CYS A 187 6.27 29.95 -0.49
N HIS A 188 5.96 29.62 -1.74
CA HIS A 188 6.11 30.52 -2.88
C HIS A 188 4.76 30.74 -3.55
N TYR A 189 4.44 31.98 -3.89
CA TYR A 189 3.31 32.27 -4.77
C TYR A 189 3.72 31.94 -6.21
N VAL A 190 2.99 31.02 -6.82
CA VAL A 190 3.18 30.65 -8.22
C VAL A 190 1.93 31.06 -8.98
N THR A 191 2.13 31.81 -10.06
CA THR A 191 1.06 32.18 -10.98
C THR A 191 1.19 31.32 -12.23
N ILE A 192 0.16 30.53 -12.53
CA ILE A 192 0.06 29.74 -13.76
C ILE A 192 -1.16 30.26 -14.50
N GLU A 193 -0.93 30.89 -15.66
CA GLU A 193 -1.98 31.54 -16.45
C GLU A 193 -2.77 32.56 -15.59
N ASN A 194 -4.05 32.28 -15.33
CA ASN A 194 -4.98 33.15 -14.59
C ASN A 194 -5.20 32.72 -13.13
N THR A 195 -4.47 31.71 -12.63
CA THR A 195 -4.58 31.26 -11.25
C THR A 195 -3.29 31.48 -10.49
N SER A 196 -3.40 32.09 -9.31
CA SER A 196 -2.31 32.22 -8.35
C SER A 196 -2.54 31.24 -7.20
N GLU A 197 -1.56 30.39 -6.92
CA GLU A 197 -1.59 29.44 -5.81
C GLU A 197 -0.35 29.63 -4.93
N GLN A 198 -0.53 29.60 -3.61
CA GLN A 198 0.59 29.54 -2.67
C GLN A 198 1.04 28.08 -2.55
N ILE A 199 2.25 27.78 -3.04
CA ILE A 199 2.81 26.44 -3.02
C ILE A 199 3.88 26.37 -1.93
N CYS A 200 3.59 25.62 -0.88
CA CYS A 200 4.56 25.29 0.16
C CYS A 200 5.37 24.04 -0.21
N ARG A 201 6.65 24.08 0.13
CA ARG A 201 7.53 22.90 0.13
C ARG A 201 7.40 22.19 1.48
N TYR A 202 7.37 20.87 1.45
CA TYR A 202 7.29 20.03 2.64
C TYR A 202 8.39 18.99 2.57
N SER A 203 9.06 18.78 3.70
CA SER A 203 10.12 17.79 3.85
C SER A 203 9.66 16.68 4.78
N ILE A 204 9.96 15.44 4.42
CA ILE A 204 9.79 14.25 5.26
C ILE A 204 11.18 13.79 5.69
N CYS A 205 11.39 13.72 6.99
CA CYS A 205 12.65 13.34 7.61
C CYS A 205 12.49 12.03 8.35
N THR A 206 13.34 11.05 8.08
CA THR A 206 13.42 9.82 8.85
C THR A 206 14.63 9.86 9.77
N LYS A 207 14.42 9.51 11.04
CA LYS A 207 15.47 9.41 12.04
C LYS A 207 16.08 8.00 12.02
N ASP A 208 17.41 7.92 11.96
CA ASP A 208 18.13 6.66 12.04
C ASP A 208 18.40 6.23 13.51
N ASP A 209 18.99 5.04 13.69
CA ASP A 209 19.29 4.51 15.03
C ASP A 209 20.39 5.31 15.76
N ASN A 210 21.11 6.21 15.06
CA ASN A 210 22.14 7.10 15.62
C ASN A 210 21.62 8.54 15.81
N ASP A 211 20.30 8.73 15.83
CA ASP A 211 19.63 10.03 15.95
C ASP A 211 19.87 11.03 14.81
N HIS A 212 20.39 10.61 13.66
CA HIS A 212 20.57 11.49 12.50
C HIS A 212 19.29 11.55 11.65
N PHE A 213 18.94 12.75 11.19
CA PHE A 213 17.82 12.95 10.28
C PHE A 213 18.27 12.91 8.82
N SER A 214 17.60 12.06 8.03
CA SER A 214 17.67 12.09 6.58
C SER A 214 16.36 12.63 6.02
N CYS A 215 16.42 13.81 5.41
CA CYS A 215 15.26 14.54 4.93
C CYS A 215 15.18 14.51 3.40
N ALA A 216 13.98 14.32 2.89
CA ALA A 216 13.70 14.38 1.46
C ALA A 216 12.38 15.13 1.22
N ASP A 217 12.25 15.73 0.03
CA ASP A 217 11.01 16.42 -0.31
C ASP A 217 9.83 15.44 -0.37
N ALA A 218 8.77 15.75 0.38
CA ALA A 218 7.60 14.90 0.54
C ALA A 218 6.88 14.66 -0.79
N LYS A 219 6.77 15.68 -1.64
CA LYS A 219 6.01 15.62 -2.89
C LYS A 219 6.79 14.87 -3.99
N PHE A 220 8.11 14.85 -3.94
CA PHE A 220 8.95 14.07 -4.86
C PHE A 220 9.10 12.60 -4.46
N ASN A 221 9.08 12.31 -3.15
CA ASN A 221 9.31 10.97 -2.61
C ASN A 221 8.01 10.22 -2.25
N GLY A 222 6.86 10.86 -2.46
CA GLY A 222 5.56 10.26 -2.23
C GLY A 222 4.42 11.15 -2.69
N LYS A 223 3.32 11.14 -1.94
CA LYS A 223 2.20 12.06 -2.09
C LYS A 223 1.80 12.56 -0.71
N LEU A 224 1.57 13.87 -0.63
CA LEU A 224 1.09 14.55 0.56
C LEU A 224 -0.35 15.01 0.31
N PHE A 225 -1.26 14.58 1.17
CA PHE A 225 -2.69 14.89 1.08
C PHE A 225 -3.08 15.83 2.21
N HIS A 226 -3.68 16.96 1.87
CA HIS A 226 -4.27 17.89 2.83
C HIS A 226 -5.67 17.41 3.22
N LEU A 227 -5.91 17.20 4.51
CA LEU A 227 -7.14 16.61 5.02
C LEU A 227 -8.28 17.61 5.25
N GLN A 228 -8.01 18.91 5.21
CA GLN A 228 -9.00 19.99 5.39
C GLN A 228 -9.26 20.74 4.09
N ASP A 229 -10.52 21.13 3.86
CA ASP A 229 -10.90 22.19 2.91
C ASP A 229 -10.65 23.54 3.59
N HIS A 230 -9.42 24.05 3.55
CA HIS A 230 -9.11 25.38 4.07
C HIS A 230 -8.65 26.33 2.98
N SER A 231 -9.10 27.58 3.13
CA SER A 231 -8.54 28.75 2.45
C SER A 231 -7.03 28.81 2.71
N PRO A 232 -6.20 29.25 1.74
CA PRO A 232 -4.75 29.38 1.88
C PRO A 232 -4.27 30.25 3.07
N LEU A 233 -5.17 30.86 3.83
CA LEU A 233 -4.92 31.82 4.91
C LEU A 233 -4.99 31.22 6.34
N SER A 234 -5.33 29.94 6.55
CA SER A 234 -5.31 29.38 7.91
C SER A 234 -3.95 28.77 8.23
N GLU A 235 -3.15 29.47 9.04
CA GLU A 235 -1.75 29.12 9.32
C GLU A 235 -1.56 28.03 10.40
N GLU A 236 -2.60 27.69 11.18
CA GLU A 236 -2.48 26.86 12.38
C GLU A 236 -3.21 25.50 12.24
N HIS A 237 -2.55 24.42 12.69
CA HIS A 237 -3.09 23.05 12.79
C HIS A 237 -3.51 22.38 11.47
N THR A 238 -2.59 22.31 10.51
CA THR A 238 -2.82 21.59 9.25
C THR A 238 -2.49 20.11 9.35
N LYS A 239 -3.42 19.26 8.91
CA LYS A 239 -3.32 17.80 8.97
C LYS A 239 -3.06 17.21 7.60
N TYR A 240 -2.09 16.30 7.54
CA TYR A 240 -1.62 15.68 6.31
C TYR A 240 -1.59 14.16 6.43
N ILE A 241 -1.84 13.50 5.29
CA ILE A 241 -1.43 12.11 5.08
C ILE A 241 -0.27 12.09 4.11
N TYR A 242 0.84 11.46 4.52
CA TYR A 242 1.95 11.17 3.65
C TYR A 242 1.92 9.69 3.24
N ILE A 243 1.87 9.44 1.93
CA ILE A 243 2.05 8.12 1.36
C ILE A 243 3.39 8.07 0.60
N PRO A 244 4.33 7.21 1.00
CA PRO A 244 5.56 7.01 0.24
C PRO A 244 5.30 6.51 -1.19
N LYS A 245 6.19 6.86 -2.12
CA LYS A 245 6.08 6.47 -3.54
C LYS A 245 6.02 4.95 -3.75
N SER A 246 6.64 4.19 -2.85
CA SER A 246 6.57 2.72 -2.84
C SER A 246 5.15 2.17 -2.74
N CYS A 247 4.26 2.83 -2.01
CA CYS A 247 2.84 2.45 -1.91
C CYS A 247 2.04 2.73 -3.19
N ILE A 248 2.50 3.68 -3.99
CA ILE A 248 1.78 4.19 -5.16
C ILE A 248 2.16 3.37 -6.39
N ASN A 249 3.44 3.04 -6.53
CA ASN A 249 3.95 2.24 -7.63
C ASN A 249 3.42 0.79 -7.62
N ASP A 250 3.53 0.10 -8.75
CA ASP A 250 3.05 -1.29 -8.91
C ASP A 250 3.86 -2.33 -8.12
N ASN A 251 5.09 -1.97 -7.72
CA ASN A 251 5.96 -2.78 -6.87
C ASN A 251 5.71 -2.50 -5.38
N PHE A 252 4.48 -2.79 -4.96
CA PHE A 252 3.95 -2.53 -3.62
C PHE A 252 4.65 -3.30 -2.48
N LEU A 253 5.49 -4.29 -2.79
CA LEU A 253 6.09 -5.20 -1.80
C LEU A 253 7.25 -4.59 -0.99
N ASN A 254 7.76 -3.41 -1.39
CA ASN A 254 8.90 -2.78 -0.72
C ASN A 254 8.43 -1.61 0.14
N GLU A 255 8.54 -1.73 1.47
CA GLU A 255 8.45 -0.62 2.44
C GLU A 255 7.32 0.40 2.19
N CYS A 256 6.08 -0.07 2.05
CA CYS A 256 4.92 0.83 2.05
C CYS A 256 4.48 1.10 3.49
N THR A 257 4.75 2.30 4.01
CA THR A 257 4.37 2.72 5.37
C THR A 257 3.76 4.12 5.29
N PRO A 258 2.43 4.28 5.40
CA PRO A 258 1.80 5.59 5.36
C PRO A 258 1.85 6.27 6.73
N TYR A 259 1.84 7.59 6.72
CA TYR A 259 2.01 8.41 7.92
C TYR A 259 0.93 9.50 8.01
N PHE A 260 0.44 9.74 9.22
CA PHE A 260 -0.34 10.92 9.59
C PHE A 260 0.57 11.96 10.21
N CYS A 261 0.47 13.20 9.76
CA CYS A 261 1.30 14.29 10.26
C CYS A 261 0.43 15.51 10.56
N GLU A 262 0.73 16.23 11.64
CA GLU A 262 0.06 17.47 12.00
C GLU A 262 1.10 18.57 12.19
N ILE A 263 0.97 19.67 11.45
CA ILE A 263 1.84 20.85 11.55
C ILE A 263 1.08 21.94 12.29
N LYS A 264 1.64 22.36 13.43
CA LYS A 264 1.04 23.40 14.28
C LYS A 264 1.59 24.80 13.98
N SER A 265 2.87 24.91 13.60
CA SER A 265 3.59 26.16 13.30
C SER A 265 4.51 26.00 12.06
N SER A 266 4.97 27.12 11.50
CA SER A 266 5.79 27.15 10.26
C SER A 266 7.19 26.55 10.36
N ASP A 267 7.79 26.53 11.55
CA ASP A 267 9.27 26.45 11.66
C ASP A 267 9.76 25.24 12.47
N ASP A 268 8.86 24.30 12.82
CA ASP A 268 9.19 23.13 13.63
C ASP A 268 9.12 21.81 12.82
N MET A 269 9.93 20.84 13.24
CA MET A 269 9.80 19.44 12.82
C MET A 269 8.78 18.73 13.72
N TYR A 270 7.74 18.19 13.10
CA TYR A 270 6.66 17.50 13.81
C TYR A 270 6.72 16.00 13.57
N GLN A 271 6.66 15.21 14.64
CA GLN A 271 6.63 13.76 14.53
C GLN A 271 5.31 13.31 13.88
N CYS A 272 5.43 12.38 12.94
CA CYS A 272 4.31 11.73 12.27
C CYS A 272 3.99 10.38 12.89
N GLU A 273 2.71 10.04 12.93
CA GLU A 273 2.23 8.75 13.39
C GLU A 273 2.15 7.76 12.21
N GLY A 274 2.70 6.56 12.41
CA GLY A 274 2.56 5.47 11.45
C GLY A 274 1.14 4.92 11.42
N LEU A 275 0.52 4.85 10.25
CA LEU A 275 -0.86 4.39 10.10
C LEU A 275 -0.95 3.01 9.46
N GLU A 276 -1.81 2.16 10.02
CA GLU A 276 -2.20 0.93 9.35
C GLU A 276 -3.03 1.23 8.10
N MET A 277 -2.89 0.39 7.07
CA MET A 277 -3.56 0.59 5.80
C MET A 277 -4.02 -0.72 5.18
N SER A 278 -5.21 -0.69 4.55
CA SER A 278 -5.61 -1.71 3.58
C SER A 278 -5.48 -1.16 2.16
N ALA A 279 -5.06 -1.98 1.20
CA ALA A 279 -4.88 -1.55 -0.18
C ALA A 279 -5.40 -2.60 -1.17
N VAL A 280 -5.94 -2.13 -2.29
CA VAL A 280 -6.24 -2.93 -3.47
C VAL A 280 -5.31 -2.50 -4.60
N LYS A 281 -4.78 -3.45 -5.37
CA LYS A 281 -3.90 -3.20 -6.53
C LYS A 281 -4.08 -4.27 -7.61
N LYS A 282 -3.49 -4.00 -8.78
CA LYS A 282 -3.32 -5.00 -9.88
C LYS A 282 -4.65 -5.62 -10.30
N ILE A 283 -5.67 -4.79 -10.47
CA ILE A 283 -6.95 -5.20 -11.06
C ILE A 283 -6.70 -5.55 -12.53
N LYS A 284 -7.10 -6.75 -12.93
CA LYS A 284 -7.00 -7.21 -14.33
C LYS A 284 -8.06 -8.25 -14.63
N SER A 285 -8.27 -8.54 -15.92
CA SER A 285 -9.17 -9.63 -16.30
C SER A 285 -8.69 -10.96 -15.72
N HIS A 286 -9.62 -11.74 -15.17
CA HIS A 286 -9.28 -13.01 -14.54
C HIS A 286 -8.67 -14.00 -15.53
N SER A 287 -9.19 -14.06 -16.77
CA SER A 287 -8.69 -14.91 -17.85
C SER A 287 -7.26 -14.57 -18.26
N GLU A 288 -6.92 -13.28 -18.40
CA GLU A 288 -5.53 -12.84 -18.64
C GLU A 288 -4.60 -13.22 -17.47
N GLY A 289 -5.13 -13.19 -16.25
CA GLY A 289 -4.42 -13.62 -15.05
C GLY A 289 -4.13 -15.11 -15.00
N GLU A 290 -5.04 -15.94 -15.51
CA GLU A 290 -4.85 -17.38 -15.66
C GLU A 290 -3.90 -17.71 -16.81
N LEU A 291 -4.02 -17.04 -17.95
CA LEU A 291 -3.16 -17.25 -19.10
C LEU A 291 -1.68 -16.93 -18.78
N MET A 292 -1.42 -15.79 -18.12
CA MET A 292 -0.07 -15.45 -17.64
C MET A 292 0.44 -16.43 -16.57
N ARG A 293 -0.45 -17.01 -15.74
CA ARG A 293 -0.07 -18.04 -14.77
C ARG A 293 0.26 -19.36 -15.46
N LEU A 294 -0.51 -19.73 -16.47
CA LEU A 294 -0.28 -20.91 -17.29
C LEU A 294 1.06 -20.78 -18.04
N GLU A 295 1.30 -19.66 -18.71
CA GLU A 295 2.57 -19.36 -19.38
C GLU A 295 3.76 -19.35 -18.40
N LYS A 296 3.62 -18.73 -17.22
CA LYS A 296 4.66 -18.79 -16.19
C LYS A 296 4.87 -20.19 -15.65
N SER A 297 3.82 -20.98 -15.46
CA SER A 297 3.92 -22.37 -14.97
C SER A 297 4.55 -23.30 -15.99
N VAL A 298 4.30 -23.08 -17.29
CA VAL A 298 4.93 -23.80 -18.40
C VAL A 298 6.39 -23.35 -18.58
N ALA A 299 6.70 -22.09 -18.29
CA ALA A 299 8.06 -21.55 -18.31
C ALA A 299 8.87 -21.77 -17.00
N THR A 300 8.30 -22.39 -15.97
CA THR A 300 9.01 -22.73 -14.72
C THR A 300 8.99 -24.23 -14.44
N PRO A 301 10.07 -24.98 -14.73
CA PRO A 301 10.37 -26.13 -13.90
C PRO A 301 10.76 -25.58 -12.52
N TYR A 302 9.97 -25.90 -11.49
CA TYR A 302 10.27 -25.75 -10.06
C TYR A 302 11.23 -24.60 -9.67
N LYS A 303 10.71 -23.38 -9.53
CA LYS A 303 11.35 -22.35 -8.68
C LYS A 303 10.80 -22.48 -7.27
N GLU A 304 11.44 -23.33 -6.47
CA GLU A 304 11.37 -23.20 -5.01
C GLU A 304 11.84 -21.80 -4.61
N TYR A 305 11.22 -21.24 -3.56
CA TYR A 305 11.60 -19.98 -2.94
C TYR A 305 13.03 -20.06 -2.41
N SER A 306 13.99 -19.77 -3.27
CA SER A 306 15.38 -19.60 -2.92
C SER A 306 15.57 -18.21 -2.33
N LEU A 307 15.55 -18.14 -1.00
CA LEU A 307 16.21 -17.04 -0.30
C LEU A 307 17.65 -16.90 -0.86
N PRO A 308 18.19 -15.69 -1.03
CA PRO A 308 19.58 -15.50 -1.48
C PRO A 308 20.60 -16.25 -0.59
N SER A 309 20.25 -16.56 0.66
CA SER A 309 21.03 -17.42 1.55
C SER A 309 21.17 -18.87 1.05
N THR A 310 20.18 -19.43 0.35
CA THR A 310 20.20 -20.81 -0.12
C THR A 310 21.12 -20.99 -1.33
N TYR A 311 21.19 -19.99 -2.23
CA TYR A 311 22.14 -20.01 -3.34
C TYR A 311 23.59 -19.85 -2.87
N ILE A 312 23.83 -19.00 -1.86
CA ILE A 312 25.15 -18.86 -1.24
C ILE A 312 25.54 -20.17 -0.55
N ALA A 313 24.64 -20.79 0.22
CA ALA A 313 24.88 -22.09 0.85
C ALA A 313 25.10 -23.23 -0.17
N ALA A 314 24.32 -23.26 -1.25
CA ALA A 314 24.46 -24.24 -2.33
C ALA A 314 25.76 -24.06 -3.13
N SER A 315 26.21 -22.81 -3.32
CA SER A 315 27.52 -22.54 -3.94
C SER A 315 28.70 -22.90 -3.03
N PHE A 316 28.51 -22.93 -1.70
CA PHE A 316 29.57 -23.25 -0.73
C PHE A 316 29.72 -24.76 -0.47
N LEU A 317 28.72 -25.57 -0.78
CA LEU A 317 28.77 -27.04 -0.68
C LEU A 317 29.97 -27.67 -1.42
N PRO A 318 30.24 -27.35 -2.70
CA PRO A 318 31.41 -27.92 -3.38
C PRO A 318 32.74 -27.48 -2.75
N PHE A 319 32.81 -26.26 -2.20
CA PHE A 319 34.00 -25.78 -1.48
C PHE A 319 34.21 -26.51 -0.15
N LEU A 320 33.14 -26.80 0.59
CA LEU A 320 33.23 -27.57 1.84
C LEU A 320 33.68 -29.01 1.59
N VAL A 321 33.19 -29.64 0.51
CA VAL A 321 33.65 -30.97 0.10
C VAL A 321 35.13 -30.95 -0.26
N LEU A 322 35.57 -29.99 -1.09
CA LEU A 322 36.99 -29.80 -1.42
C LEU A 322 37.85 -29.55 -0.18
N PHE A 323 37.39 -28.71 0.75
CA PHE A 323 38.09 -28.40 1.98
C PHE A 323 38.24 -29.65 2.87
N PHE A 324 37.21 -30.50 2.94
CA PHE A 324 37.27 -31.76 3.68
C PHE A 324 38.23 -32.75 3.03
N PHE A 325 38.22 -32.90 1.70
CA PHE A 325 39.14 -33.79 0.99
C PHE A 325 40.59 -33.33 1.10
N VAL A 326 40.85 -32.03 0.89
CA VAL A 326 42.20 -31.46 1.04
C VAL A 326 42.66 -31.54 2.50
N GLY A 327 41.78 -31.25 3.45
CA GLY A 327 42.06 -31.38 4.89
C GLY A 327 42.39 -32.82 5.29
N CYS A 328 41.60 -33.81 4.84
CA CYS A 328 41.86 -35.23 5.08
C CYS A 328 43.16 -35.71 4.40
N TYR A 329 43.44 -35.23 3.18
CA TYR A 329 44.66 -35.55 2.45
C TYR A 329 45.91 -35.00 3.17
N LEU A 330 45.87 -33.72 3.56
CA LEU A 330 46.93 -33.10 4.35
C LEU A 330 47.11 -33.80 5.71
N TYR A 331 46.01 -34.11 6.40
CA TYR A 331 46.05 -34.87 7.66
C TYR A 331 46.68 -36.25 7.49
N ALA A 332 46.38 -36.97 6.41
CA ALA A 332 46.99 -38.26 6.10
C ALA A 332 48.51 -38.14 5.88
N ILE A 333 48.96 -37.10 5.16
CA ILE A 333 50.38 -36.81 4.95
C ILE A 333 51.06 -36.48 6.28
N PHE A 334 50.49 -35.59 7.10
CA PHE A 334 51.05 -35.23 8.40
C PHE A 334 51.11 -36.44 9.36
N ARG A 335 50.08 -37.28 9.38
CA ARG A 335 50.06 -38.53 10.17
C ARG A 335 51.12 -39.52 9.70
N ARG A 336 51.34 -39.64 8.39
CA ARG A 336 52.37 -40.53 7.80
C ARG A 336 53.78 -40.03 8.08
N ASN A 337 54.00 -38.71 8.01
CA ASN A 337 55.27 -38.08 8.35
C ASN A 337 55.57 -38.13 9.86
N ARG A 338 54.56 -38.00 10.73
CA ARG A 338 54.72 -38.26 12.17
C ARG A 338 55.13 -39.70 12.45
N ARG A 339 54.45 -40.70 11.85
CA ARG A 339 54.83 -42.13 12.01
C ARG A 339 56.25 -42.42 11.50
N LYS A 340 56.66 -41.84 10.37
CA LYS A 340 58.06 -41.96 9.89
C LYS A 340 59.07 -41.35 10.85
N LYS A 341 58.77 -40.18 11.46
CA LYS A 341 59.61 -39.57 12.51
C LYS A 341 59.67 -40.40 13.80
N THR A 342 58.60 -41.10 14.17
CA THR A 342 58.60 -41.99 15.34
C THR A 342 59.42 -43.27 15.09
N ILE A 343 59.38 -43.82 13.86
CA ILE A 343 60.15 -45.01 13.47
C ILE A 343 61.64 -44.71 13.27
N THR A 344 62.00 -43.50 12.83
CA THR A 344 63.42 -43.07 12.74
C THR A 344 64.00 -42.77 14.12
N LYS A 345 63.24 -42.14 15.03
CA LYS A 345 63.67 -41.97 16.43
C LYS A 345 63.81 -43.27 17.23
N SER A 346 63.17 -44.37 16.83
CA SER A 346 63.34 -45.67 17.47
C SER A 346 64.46 -46.52 16.86
N LYS A 347 65.21 -45.98 15.89
CA LYS A 347 66.32 -46.65 15.20
C LYS A 347 67.61 -45.82 15.18
N GLU A 348 67.66 -44.70 15.89
CA GLU A 348 68.94 -44.06 16.23
C GLU A 348 69.44 -44.70 17.54
N PRO A 349 70.72 -45.13 17.60
CA PRO A 349 71.32 -45.84 18.74
C PRO A 349 71.43 -45.00 20.01
#